data_AF-A0A7W1V056-F1
#
_entry.id   AF-A0A7W1V056-F1
#
_cell.length_a   1.000
_cell.length_b   1.000
_cell.length_c   1.000
_cell.angle_alpha   90.00
_cell.angle_beta   90.00
_cell.angle_gamma   90.00
#
_symmetry.space_group_name_H-M   'P 1'
#
loop_
_entity.id
_entity.type
_entity.pdbx_description
1 polymer ?
#
loop_
_entity_poly.entity_id
_entity_poly.type
_entity_poly.pdbx_seq_one_letter_code
_entity_poly.pdbx_strand_id
1 'polypeptide(L)'
;YGISGLNTGYEGGKSQPNAITRVLSSVFNPADFLYNVFGKRPQQMRKLRQMKADDNIRNLLISKFDRETLMAVLQLERLDIDEILNNCNYSETFLRTANDLQILDAISECYEEYRVLNRGRK
;
A
#
# COMPACT_ATOMS: atom_id res chain seq x y z
N TYR A 1 13.98 60.96 2.48
CA TYR A 1 15.24 60.92 3.27
C TYR A 1 14.94 60.36 4.64
N GLY A 2 15.73 59.41 5.14
CA GLY A 2 15.77 58.99 6.55
C GLY A 2 14.98 57.72 6.92
N ILE A 3 15.73 56.64 7.15
CA ILE A 3 15.31 55.27 7.52
C ILE A 3 15.07 55.19 9.03
N SER A 4 14.11 54.37 9.51
CA SER A 4 14.28 53.48 10.68
C SER A 4 13.03 52.64 10.96
N GLY A 5 13.22 51.33 11.06
CA GLY A 5 12.19 50.36 11.42
C GLY A 5 12.72 48.92 11.43
N LEU A 6 13.86 48.72 12.11
CA LEU A 6 14.49 47.46 12.53
C LEU A 6 14.82 46.37 11.50
N ASN A 7 16.14 46.17 11.38
CA ASN A 7 16.82 44.95 10.99
C ASN A 7 16.80 43.93 12.14
N THR A 8 17.04 42.65 11.80
CA THR A 8 17.54 41.54 12.66
C THR A 8 16.59 41.06 13.77
N GLY A 9 16.11 39.81 13.85
CA GLY A 9 16.65 38.54 13.40
C GLY A 9 16.97 37.69 14.64
N TYR A 10 16.12 36.71 15.00
CA TYR A 10 16.52 35.53 15.77
C TYR A 10 15.41 34.46 15.81
N GLU A 11 15.82 33.21 15.66
CA GLU A 11 15.02 31.99 15.60
C GLU A 11 14.18 31.72 16.85
N GLY A 12 13.04 31.04 16.67
CA GLY A 12 12.35 30.40 17.78
C GLY A 12 10.99 29.79 17.43
N GLY A 13 10.98 28.55 16.90
CA GLY A 13 9.87 27.64 17.25
C GLY A 13 9.19 26.88 16.12
N LYS A 14 9.65 25.64 15.94
CA LYS A 14 8.86 24.45 15.60
C LYS A 14 8.28 24.39 14.18
N SER A 15 9.08 23.79 13.32
CA SER A 15 8.63 22.97 12.18
C SER A 15 7.41 22.12 12.57
N GLN A 16 6.25 22.42 11.97
CA GLN A 16 5.16 21.46 11.82
C GLN A 16 4.73 21.41 10.35
N PRO A 17 5.33 20.53 9.54
CA PRO A 17 4.81 20.16 8.23
C PRO A 17 4.02 18.85 8.36
N ASN A 18 2.96 18.83 9.17
CA ASN A 18 2.14 17.62 9.37
C ASN A 18 0.66 17.88 9.04
N ALA A 19 0.39 18.25 7.80
CA ALA A 19 -0.91 17.98 7.19
C ALA A 19 -0.66 17.75 5.69
N ILE A 20 -0.72 16.47 5.35
CA ILE A 20 -0.38 15.86 4.07
C ILE A 20 -1.31 16.42 2.99
N THR A 21 -0.85 17.41 2.23
CA THR A 21 -1.41 17.79 0.92
C THR A 21 -0.40 17.50 -0.19
N ARG A 22 0.22 16.30 -0.12
CA ARG A 22 1.02 15.71 -1.20
C ARG A 22 0.39 14.41 -1.73
N VAL A 23 -0.87 14.48 -2.13
CA VAL A 23 -1.45 13.41 -2.96
C VAL A 23 -2.05 14.13 -4.15
N LEU A 24 -1.33 14.17 -5.27
CA LEU A 24 -1.88 14.27 -6.65
C LEU A 24 -0.81 14.34 -7.76
N SER A 25 0.50 14.36 -7.49
CA SER A 25 1.50 14.57 -8.57
C SER A 25 2.60 13.50 -8.75
N SER A 26 2.54 12.36 -8.06
CA SER A 26 3.49 11.23 -8.28
C SER A 26 2.85 9.85 -8.39
N VAL A 27 1.51 9.79 -8.49
CA VAL A 27 0.70 8.55 -8.34
C VAL A 27 0.08 8.10 -9.66
N PHE A 28 0.87 8.06 -10.75
CA PHE A 28 0.36 7.62 -12.07
C PHE A 28 1.18 6.50 -12.71
N ASN A 29 2.24 6.02 -12.05
CA ASN A 29 2.97 4.83 -12.52
C ASN A 29 2.71 3.64 -11.59
N PRO A 30 2.15 2.54 -12.11
CA PRO A 30 1.92 1.31 -11.34
C PRO A 30 3.12 0.83 -10.54
N ALA A 31 4.33 0.97 -11.10
CA ALA A 31 5.56 0.53 -10.42
C ALA A 31 5.85 1.33 -9.14
N ASP A 32 5.63 2.64 -9.15
CA ASP A 32 5.87 3.51 -7.99
C ASP A 32 4.82 3.30 -6.91
N PHE A 33 3.56 3.05 -7.30
CA PHE A 33 2.50 2.69 -6.36
C PHE A 33 2.85 1.39 -5.63
N LEU A 34 3.16 0.32 -6.37
CA LEU A 34 3.53 -0.97 -5.79
C LEU A 34 4.80 -0.84 -4.93
N TYR A 35 5.77 -0.02 -5.32
CA TYR A 35 6.94 0.28 -4.51
C TYR A 35 6.58 0.91 -3.17
N ASN A 36 5.69 1.90 -3.18
CA ASN A 36 5.23 2.55 -1.96
C ASN A 36 4.40 1.61 -1.07
N VAL A 37 3.56 0.77 -1.66
CA VAL A 37 2.70 -0.16 -0.91
C VAL A 37 3.53 -1.29 -0.29
N PHE A 38 4.24 -2.04 -1.13
CA PHE A 38 4.94 -3.25 -0.75
C PHE A 38 6.30 -2.98 -0.10
N GLY A 39 7.01 -1.95 -0.55
CA GLY A 39 8.30 -1.54 0.03
C GLY A 39 8.19 -1.08 1.48
N LYS A 40 7.05 -0.48 1.86
CA LYS A 40 6.80 -0.01 3.24
C LYS A 40 6.19 -1.07 4.15
N ARG A 41 5.72 -2.21 3.61
CA ARG A 41 4.97 -3.24 4.36
C ARG A 41 5.56 -4.66 4.29
N PRO A 42 6.88 -4.86 4.45
CA PRO A 42 7.48 -6.19 4.33
C PRO A 42 6.98 -7.19 5.38
N GLN A 43 6.59 -6.72 6.57
CA GLN A 43 6.09 -7.58 7.64
C GLN A 43 4.68 -8.11 7.34
N GLN A 44 3.79 -7.26 6.83
CA GLN A 44 2.43 -7.63 6.42
C GLN A 44 2.48 -8.61 5.26
N MET A 45 3.37 -8.41 4.29
CA MET A 45 3.56 -9.37 3.20
C MET A 45 4.10 -10.72 3.70
N ARG A 46 4.95 -10.73 4.74
CA ARG A 46 5.35 -11.98 5.41
C ARG A 46 4.16 -12.68 6.07
N LYS A 47 3.25 -11.93 6.71
CA LYS A 47 2.03 -12.48 7.30
C LYS A 47 1.09 -13.06 6.23
N LEU A 48 0.93 -12.38 5.08
CA LEU A 48 0.15 -12.94 3.96
C LEU A 48 0.67 -14.31 3.54
N ARG A 49 1.99 -14.48 3.41
CA ARG A 49 2.57 -15.79 3.08
C ARG A 49 2.30 -16.86 4.15
N GLN A 50 2.32 -16.47 5.42
CA GLN A 50 1.99 -17.39 6.52
C GLN A 50 0.52 -17.81 6.45
N MET A 51 -0.38 -16.86 6.23
CA MET A 51 -1.81 -17.13 6.05
C MET A 51 -2.10 -17.99 4.82
N LYS A 52 -1.37 -17.75 3.72
CA LYS A 52 -1.41 -18.57 2.51
C LYS A 52 -0.95 -20.02 2.76
N ALA A 53 -0.03 -20.22 3.70
CA ALA A 53 0.54 -21.54 4.00
C ALA A 53 -0.27 -22.32 5.06
N ASP A 54 -1.16 -21.66 5.81
CA ASP A 54 -1.97 -22.28 6.85
C ASP A 54 -3.32 -22.72 6.29
N ASP A 55 -3.54 -24.03 6.18
CA ASP A 55 -4.77 -24.59 5.62
C ASP A 55 -6.03 -24.25 6.42
N ASN A 56 -5.91 -24.02 7.74
CA ASN A 56 -7.07 -23.59 8.54
C ASN A 56 -7.50 -22.19 8.13
N ILE A 57 -6.54 -21.28 7.97
CA ILE A 57 -6.80 -19.91 7.55
C ILE A 57 -7.36 -19.90 6.12
N ARG A 58 -6.76 -20.68 5.21
CA ARG A 58 -7.27 -20.81 3.83
C ARG A 58 -8.73 -21.26 3.81
N ASN A 59 -9.06 -22.31 4.55
CA ASN A 59 -10.41 -22.86 4.62
C ASN A 59 -11.43 -21.83 5.14
N LEU A 60 -11.03 -20.98 6.09
CA LEU A 60 -11.87 -19.87 6.55
C LEU A 60 -12.10 -18.83 5.45
N LEU A 61 -11.03 -18.44 4.75
CA LEU A 61 -11.05 -17.39 3.73
C LEU A 61 -11.82 -17.77 2.44
N ILE A 62 -11.97 -19.07 2.13
CA ILE A 62 -12.77 -19.54 0.98
C ILE A 62 -14.21 -19.01 1.04
N SER A 63 -14.77 -18.90 2.24
CA SER A 63 -16.17 -18.49 2.46
C SER A 63 -16.36 -16.98 2.66
N LYS A 64 -15.28 -16.19 2.65
CA LYS A 64 -15.29 -14.76 2.97
C LYS A 64 -15.17 -13.91 1.71
N PHE A 65 -15.90 -12.80 1.68
CA PHE A 65 -15.96 -11.87 0.54
C PHE A 65 -15.94 -10.40 0.99
N ASP A 66 -15.88 -10.15 2.29
CA ASP A 66 -15.99 -8.81 2.88
C ASP A 66 -14.66 -8.03 2.86
N ARG A 67 -13.54 -8.71 2.59
CA ARG A 67 -12.17 -8.16 2.60
C ARG A 67 -11.71 -7.65 3.97
N GLU A 68 -12.51 -7.77 5.02
CA GLU A 68 -12.21 -7.23 6.35
C GLU A 68 -10.96 -7.89 6.93
N THR A 69 -10.82 -9.19 6.73
CA THR A 69 -9.64 -9.94 7.19
C THR A 69 -8.37 -9.44 6.51
N LEU A 70 -8.43 -9.19 5.19
CA LEU A 70 -7.28 -8.72 4.42
C LEU A 70 -6.93 -7.28 4.76
N MET A 71 -7.94 -6.41 4.91
CA MET A 71 -7.76 -5.03 5.35
C MET A 71 -7.07 -4.95 6.72
N ALA A 72 -7.53 -5.76 7.68
CA ALA A 72 -6.94 -5.80 9.02
C ALA A 72 -5.48 -6.30 9.00
N VAL A 73 -5.19 -7.34 8.23
CA VAL A 73 -3.84 -7.94 8.15
C VAL A 73 -2.86 -7.02 7.42
N LEU A 74 -3.31 -6.43 6.31
CA LEU A 74 -2.50 -5.58 5.45
C LEU A 74 -2.41 -4.14 5.94
N GLN A 75 -3.31 -3.74 6.85
CA GLN A 75 -3.47 -2.36 7.29
C GLN A 75 -3.70 -1.44 6.09
N LEU A 76 -4.69 -1.83 5.29
CA LEU A 76 -5.09 -1.18 4.05
C LEU A 76 -6.60 -0.99 4.05
N GLU A 77 -7.04 0.04 3.33
CA GLU A 77 -8.44 0.21 3.02
C GLU A 77 -8.82 -0.68 1.83
N ARG A 78 -10.13 -0.93 1.67
CA ARG A 78 -10.63 -1.70 0.53
C ARG A 78 -10.20 -1.09 -0.81
N LEU A 79 -10.23 0.24 -0.91
CA LEU A 79 -9.79 0.96 -2.11
C LEU A 79 -8.32 0.71 -2.44
N ASP A 80 -7.45 0.63 -1.42
CA ASP A 80 -6.03 0.31 -1.64
C ASP A 80 -5.85 -1.12 -2.15
N ILE A 81 -6.65 -2.08 -1.63
CA ILE A 81 -6.62 -3.47 -2.10
C ILE A 81 -7.03 -3.56 -3.57
N ASP A 82 -8.13 -2.88 -3.93
CA ASP A 82 -8.62 -2.84 -5.30
C ASP A 82 -7.57 -2.18 -6.23
N GLU A 83 -6.94 -1.09 -5.78
CA GLU A 83 -5.89 -0.39 -6.53
C GLU A 83 -4.63 -1.25 -6.70
N ILE A 84 -4.21 -2.01 -5.67
CA ILE A 84 -3.13 -3.00 -5.82
C ILE A 84 -3.48 -3.96 -6.94
N LEU A 85 -4.64 -4.60 -6.89
CA LEU A 85 -5.04 -5.60 -7.86
C LEU A 85 -5.14 -5.03 -9.28
N ASN A 86 -5.65 -3.81 -9.44
CA ASN A 86 -5.67 -3.11 -10.73
C ASN A 86 -4.26 -2.88 -11.29
N ASN A 87 -3.31 -2.42 -10.44
CA ASN A 87 -1.91 -2.22 -10.82
C ASN A 87 -1.16 -3.55 -11.08
N CYS A 88 -1.71 -4.67 -10.62
CA CYS A 88 -1.26 -6.03 -10.91
C CYS A 88 -2.03 -6.67 -12.09
N ASN A 89 -2.82 -5.90 -12.84
CA ASN A 89 -3.58 -6.33 -14.02
C ASN A 89 -4.72 -7.34 -13.76
N TYR A 90 -5.30 -7.37 -12.55
CA TYR A 90 -6.53 -8.13 -12.31
C TYR A 90 -7.77 -7.34 -12.78
N SER A 91 -8.78 -8.06 -13.29
CA SER A 91 -10.00 -7.44 -13.84
C SER A 91 -10.99 -6.99 -12.76
N GLU A 92 -11.81 -5.97 -13.03
CA GLU A 92 -12.90 -5.57 -12.13
C GLU A 92 -13.85 -6.73 -11.78
N THR A 93 -14.11 -7.62 -12.74
CA THR A 93 -14.93 -8.81 -12.52
C THR A 93 -14.30 -9.69 -11.45
N PHE A 94 -12.97 -9.90 -11.48
CA PHE A 94 -12.26 -10.61 -10.43
C PHE A 94 -12.40 -9.92 -9.08
N LEU A 95 -12.16 -8.60 -8.99
CA LEU A 95 -12.30 -7.84 -7.74
C LEU A 95 -13.68 -8.03 -7.08
N ARG A 96 -14.74 -8.02 -7.90
CA ARG A 96 -16.14 -8.14 -7.46
C ARG A 96 -16.56 -9.56 -7.07
N THR A 97 -15.95 -10.59 -7.66
CA THR A 97 -16.43 -11.98 -7.55
C THR A 97 -15.51 -12.88 -6.73
N ALA A 98 -14.25 -12.52 -6.59
CA ALA A 98 -13.28 -13.33 -5.88
C ALA A 98 -13.63 -13.45 -4.39
N ASN A 99 -13.29 -14.56 -3.74
CA ASN A 99 -13.28 -14.63 -2.28
C ASN A 99 -11.95 -14.10 -1.72
N ASP A 100 -11.89 -13.92 -0.40
CA ASP A 100 -10.72 -13.35 0.26
C ASP A 100 -9.47 -14.23 0.08
N LEU A 101 -9.64 -15.55 -0.07
CA LEU A 101 -8.51 -16.43 -0.38
C LEU A 101 -7.93 -16.10 -1.76
N GLN A 102 -8.77 -15.95 -2.78
CA GLN A 102 -8.34 -15.60 -4.14
C GLN A 102 -7.66 -14.23 -4.18
N ILE A 103 -8.17 -13.24 -3.44
CA ILE A 103 -7.52 -11.93 -3.32
C ILE A 103 -6.18 -12.04 -2.61
N LEU A 104 -6.10 -12.81 -1.53
CA LEU A 104 -4.85 -13.06 -0.81
C LEU A 104 -3.81 -13.70 -1.72
N ASP A 105 -4.21 -14.67 -2.54
CA ASP A 105 -3.36 -15.32 -3.52
C ASP A 105 -2.85 -14.34 -4.58
N ALA A 106 -3.75 -13.52 -5.14
CA ALA A 106 -3.43 -12.50 -6.14
C ALA A 106 -2.44 -11.44 -5.61
N ILE A 107 -2.67 -10.92 -4.41
CA ILE A 107 -1.75 -9.95 -3.78
C ILE A 107 -0.38 -10.61 -3.51
N SER A 108 -0.38 -11.88 -3.07
CA SER A 108 0.87 -12.61 -2.80
C SER A 108 1.68 -12.82 -4.09
N GLU A 109 1.03 -13.19 -5.19
CA GLU A 109 1.64 -13.34 -6.52
C GLU A 109 2.23 -12.02 -7.00
N CYS A 110 1.43 -10.95 -7.00
CA CYS A 110 1.90 -9.64 -7.40
C CYS A 110 3.08 -9.12 -6.56
N TYR A 111 3.08 -9.42 -5.25
CA TYR A 111 4.20 -9.08 -4.40
C TYR A 111 5.49 -9.83 -4.79
N GLU A 112 5.41 -11.11 -5.15
CA GLU A 112 6.59 -11.83 -5.63
C GLU A 112 7.12 -11.26 -6.95
N GLU A 113 6.24 -10.95 -7.89
CA GLU A 113 6.63 -10.31 -9.16
C GLU A 113 7.34 -8.99 -8.91
N TYR A 114 6.75 -8.12 -8.07
CA TYR A 114 7.36 -6.87 -7.62
C TYR A 114 8.77 -7.10 -7.03
N ARG A 115 8.93 -8.11 -6.16
CA ARG A 115 10.23 -8.43 -5.54
C ARG A 115 11.25 -8.89 -6.56
N VAL A 116 10.86 -9.73 -7.52
CA VAL A 116 11.76 -10.22 -8.57
C VAL A 116 12.24 -9.05 -9.43
N LEU A 117 11.32 -8.20 -9.88
CA LEU A 117 11.63 -7.03 -10.71
C LEU A 117 12.52 -6.01 -10.00
N ASN A 118 12.38 -5.86 -8.68
CA ASN A 118 13.18 -4.91 -7.91
C ASN A 118 14.50 -5.46 -7.38
N ARG A 119 14.71 -6.78 -7.38
CA ARG A 119 16.03 -7.38 -7.08
C ARG A 119 17.06 -7.07 -8.16
N GLY A 120 16.64 -6.95 -9.42
CA GLY A 120 17.51 -6.61 -10.56
C GLY A 120 17.88 -5.13 -10.68
N ARG A 121 17.32 -4.26 -9.82
CA ARG A 121 17.57 -2.81 -9.81
C ARG A 121 18.60 -2.37 -8.74
N LYS A 122 19.34 -3.31 -8.16
CA LYS A 122 20.45 -3.03 -7.24
C LYS A 122 21.77 -2.88 -7.98
#